data_AF-A0AA39Q4E2-F1
#
_entry.id   AF-A0AA39Q4E2-F1
#
_cell.length_a   1.000
_cell.length_b   1.000
_cell.length_c   1.000
_cell.angle_alpha   90.00
_cell.angle_beta   90.00
_cell.angle_gamma   90.00
#
_symmetry.space_group_name_H-M   'P 1'
#
loop_
_entity.id
_entity.type
_entity.pdbx_description
1 polymer ?
#
loop_
_entity_poly.entity_id
_entity_poly.type
_entity_poly.pdbx_seq_one_letter_code
_entity_poly.pdbx_strand_id
1 'polypeptide(L)'
;MQTFIVTLIFLFSFAQGAVLLREESLFNYAATQTTRTARNAFFSKSNDTQQPVLSVPKNAMLARFSSNRLAPSRRQDLNTSPTPAPTGPKSPNTTVHITNSSNFALLMPRNSDKPVSSSENDAVAYCSSGSSCAYTLPNGLITAAEVYNVEGTYVQITGCMDPSKMSMSSKDDGGQFDVRYPNGAQCAFGGYGASFIEQLEPSAGRFCLRCCASANDQNNCNSHQDRAGCLAAIPGKYDFPELGVTCNN
;
A
#
# COMPACT_ATOMS: atom_id res chain seq x y z
N MET A 1 43.05 70.42 7.06
CA MET A 1 44.23 69.99 7.85
C MET A 1 43.76 69.62 9.24
N GLN A 2 44.36 68.57 9.83
CA GLN A 2 44.20 68.07 11.22
C GLN A 2 43.30 66.82 11.45
N THR A 3 43.81 65.68 10.96
CA THR A 3 44.23 64.45 11.70
C THR A 3 43.64 64.17 13.09
N PHE A 4 43.23 62.95 13.50
CA PHE A 4 42.93 61.63 12.89
C PHE A 4 42.36 60.73 14.04
N ILE A 5 41.33 59.94 13.73
CA ILE A 5 40.97 58.57 14.19
C ILE A 5 40.97 58.22 15.70
N VAL A 6 39.75 57.95 16.20
CA VAL A 6 39.43 57.20 17.42
C VAL A 6 39.12 55.75 17.03
N THR A 7 39.86 54.77 17.55
CA THR A 7 39.54 53.35 17.42
C THR A 7 38.92 52.87 18.74
N LEU A 8 37.60 52.67 18.75
CA LEU A 8 36.86 52.08 19.88
C LEU A 8 36.88 50.54 19.75
N ILE A 9 37.47 49.87 20.74
CA ILE A 9 37.38 48.41 20.91
C ILE A 9 36.15 48.12 21.77
N PHE A 10 35.09 47.56 21.16
CA PHE A 10 33.95 47.02 21.89
C PHE A 10 34.20 45.54 22.21
N LEU A 11 34.47 45.24 23.48
CA LEU A 11 34.39 43.88 24.02
C LEU A 11 32.94 43.63 24.44
N PHE A 12 32.22 42.82 23.67
CA PHE A 12 30.90 42.29 24.05
C PHE A 12 31.08 41.16 25.06
N SER A 13 30.50 41.36 26.24
CA SER A 13 30.42 40.36 27.31
C SER A 13 29.31 39.35 26.98
N PHE A 14 29.66 38.06 26.90
CA PHE A 14 28.72 36.95 26.80
C PHE A 14 28.14 36.65 28.19
N ALA A 15 26.83 36.83 28.37
CA ALA A 15 26.10 36.27 29.49
C ALA A 15 25.19 35.14 28.97
N GLN A 16 25.56 33.90 29.25
CA GLN A 16 24.77 32.70 28.97
C GLN A 16 23.69 32.55 30.05
N GLY A 17 22.43 32.72 29.68
CA GLY A 17 21.28 32.33 30.49
C GLY A 17 21.02 30.83 30.35
N ALA A 18 21.16 30.09 31.44
CA ALA A 18 20.80 28.68 31.53
C ALA A 18 19.27 28.52 31.53
N VAL A 19 18.75 27.76 30.57
CA VAL A 19 17.35 27.34 30.50
C VAL A 19 17.21 26.05 31.32
N LEU A 20 16.37 26.12 32.35
CA LEU A 20 15.93 25.00 33.20
C LEU A 20 15.21 23.93 32.37
N LEU A 21 15.75 22.71 32.37
CA LEU A 21 15.06 21.51 31.92
C LEU A 21 14.02 21.11 32.96
N ARG A 22 12.76 20.98 32.54
CA ARG A 22 11.67 20.43 33.35
C ARG A 22 11.50 18.96 32.97
N GLU A 23 11.76 18.09 33.93
CA GLU A 23 11.66 16.64 33.82
C GLU A 23 10.24 16.15 33.55
N GLU A 24 10.22 14.99 32.89
CA GLU A 24 9.10 14.24 32.37
C GLU A 24 8.21 13.65 33.48
N SER A 25 6.91 13.61 33.22
CA SER A 25 5.94 12.95 34.08
C SER A 25 5.70 11.53 33.56
N LEU A 26 6.13 10.55 34.35
CA LEU A 26 5.85 9.13 34.17
C LEU A 26 4.36 8.86 34.44
N PHE A 27 3.58 8.67 33.38
CA PHE A 27 2.22 8.11 33.47
C PHE A 27 2.31 6.59 33.35
N ASN A 28 2.20 5.91 34.49
CA ASN A 28 2.01 4.46 34.56
C ASN A 28 0.59 4.11 34.12
N TYR A 29 0.44 3.51 32.93
CA TYR A 29 -0.81 2.88 32.50
C TYR A 29 -0.81 1.41 32.94
N ALA A 30 -1.64 1.07 33.93
CA ALA A 30 -1.86 -0.30 34.36
C ALA A 30 -2.76 -1.02 33.35
N ALA A 31 -2.20 -1.99 32.61
CA ALA A 31 -2.96 -2.88 31.75
C ALA A 31 -3.68 -3.95 32.59
N THR A 32 -5.02 -3.90 32.62
CA THR A 32 -5.85 -4.95 33.23
C THR A 32 -5.94 -6.13 32.26
N GLN A 33 -5.18 -7.19 32.53
CA GLN A 33 -5.30 -8.47 31.81
C GLN A 33 -6.56 -9.21 32.28
N THR A 34 -7.55 -9.34 31.40
CA THR A 34 -8.66 -10.29 31.59
C THR A 34 -8.30 -11.58 30.87
N THR A 35 -7.81 -12.56 31.62
CA THR A 35 -7.64 -13.94 31.18
C THR A 35 -9.01 -14.62 31.11
N ARG A 36 -9.48 -14.95 29.90
CA ARG A 36 -10.61 -15.87 29.72
C ARG A 36 -10.08 -17.26 29.41
N THR A 37 -10.23 -18.12 30.41
CA THR A 37 -9.89 -19.55 30.45
C THR A 37 -10.60 -20.34 29.36
N ALA A 38 -9.83 -21.08 28.56
CA ALA A 38 -10.33 -22.13 27.68
C ALA A 38 -10.84 -23.31 28.51
N ARG A 39 -12.09 -23.75 28.27
CA ARG A 39 -12.58 -25.05 28.74
C ARG A 39 -12.55 -26.02 27.57
N ASN A 40 -11.72 -27.06 27.72
CA ASN A 40 -11.72 -28.25 26.88
C ASN A 40 -12.68 -29.31 27.41
N ALA A 41 -13.06 -30.17 26.47
CA ALA A 41 -13.57 -31.54 26.60
C ALA A 41 -15.03 -31.71 27.02
N PHE A 42 -15.82 -32.36 26.15
CA PHE A 42 -16.30 -33.71 26.44
C PHE A 42 -16.60 -34.47 25.13
N PHE A 43 -15.95 -35.62 25.00
CA PHE A 43 -16.20 -36.68 24.04
C PHE A 43 -17.54 -37.37 24.36
N SER A 44 -18.30 -37.77 23.33
CA SER A 44 -19.00 -39.06 23.40
C SER A 44 -19.26 -39.62 21.99
N LYS A 45 -18.72 -40.81 21.74
CA LYS A 45 -19.07 -41.71 20.63
C LYS A 45 -20.35 -42.45 21.02
N SER A 46 -21.27 -42.67 20.08
CA SER A 46 -22.02 -43.94 20.02
C SER A 46 -22.54 -44.17 18.59
N ASN A 47 -22.09 -45.28 17.99
CA ASN A 47 -22.78 -45.97 16.91
C ASN A 47 -24.11 -46.51 17.45
N ASP A 48 -25.18 -46.50 16.65
CA ASP A 48 -25.98 -47.72 16.51
C ASP A 48 -26.74 -47.78 15.19
N THR A 49 -26.89 -49.01 14.74
CA THR A 49 -27.43 -49.48 13.47
C THR A 49 -28.89 -49.85 13.70
N GLN A 50 -29.80 -49.55 12.76
CA GLN A 50 -30.86 -50.48 12.30
C GLN A 50 -31.83 -49.83 11.29
N GLN A 51 -31.98 -50.52 10.15
CA GLN A 51 -33.04 -50.32 9.15
C GLN A 51 -34.35 -50.97 9.62
N PRO A 52 -35.46 -50.65 8.94
CA PRO A 52 -36.36 -51.72 8.51
C PRO A 52 -36.62 -51.70 7.00
N VAL A 53 -36.94 -52.90 6.51
CA VAL A 53 -37.14 -53.32 5.13
C VAL A 53 -38.65 -53.33 4.82
N LEU A 54 -39.05 -52.82 3.65
CA LEU A 54 -40.25 -53.15 2.84
C LEU A 54 -40.32 -52.06 1.73
N SER A 55 -40.60 -52.23 0.45
CA SER A 55 -41.05 -53.33 -0.41
C SER A 55 -40.91 -52.81 -1.86
N VAL A 56 -40.38 -53.61 -2.79
CA VAL A 56 -40.20 -53.25 -4.21
C VAL A 56 -41.48 -53.54 -5.01
N PRO A 57 -41.85 -52.68 -5.97
CA PRO A 57 -42.11 -53.19 -7.31
C PRO A 57 -41.33 -52.47 -8.41
N LYS A 58 -41.10 -53.24 -9.47
CA LYS A 58 -40.21 -53.00 -10.61
C LYS A 58 -40.82 -52.07 -11.65
N ASN A 59 -39.98 -51.21 -12.20
CA ASN A 59 -39.84 -50.82 -13.62
C ASN A 59 -39.71 -49.30 -13.78
N ALA A 60 -38.50 -48.83 -14.13
CA ALA A 60 -38.26 -47.97 -15.28
C ALA A 60 -36.82 -47.41 -15.28
N MET A 61 -36.18 -47.54 -16.44
CA MET A 61 -35.07 -46.74 -16.98
C MET A 61 -33.82 -46.49 -16.12
N LEU A 62 -32.72 -47.02 -16.65
CA LEU A 62 -31.36 -46.53 -16.44
C LEU A 62 -31.26 -45.03 -16.74
N ALA A 63 -31.25 -44.19 -15.70
CA ALA A 63 -30.73 -42.83 -15.77
C ALA A 63 -29.44 -42.79 -14.96
N ARG A 64 -28.29 -42.80 -15.65
CA ARG A 64 -27.00 -42.45 -15.05
C ARG A 64 -27.06 -40.95 -14.69
N PHE A 65 -27.42 -40.64 -13.46
CA PHE A 65 -27.18 -39.31 -12.91
C PHE A 65 -25.67 -39.14 -12.72
N SER A 66 -25.02 -38.56 -13.72
CA SER A 66 -23.69 -37.97 -13.57
C SER A 66 -23.84 -36.80 -12.61
N SER A 67 -23.60 -37.05 -11.33
CA SER A 67 -23.42 -35.99 -10.34
C SER A 67 -22.13 -35.26 -10.69
N ASN A 68 -22.20 -34.32 -11.64
CA ASN A 68 -21.24 -33.25 -11.76
C ASN A 68 -21.35 -32.41 -10.48
N ARG A 69 -20.68 -32.87 -9.42
CA ARG A 69 -20.27 -32.02 -8.33
C ARG A 69 -19.32 -31.01 -8.96
N LEU A 70 -19.86 -29.86 -9.33
CA LEU A 70 -19.07 -28.67 -9.59
C LEU A 70 -18.14 -28.50 -8.39
N ALA A 71 -16.85 -28.68 -8.62
CA ALA A 71 -15.84 -28.44 -7.61
C ALA A 71 -16.05 -27.00 -7.09
N PRO A 72 -15.96 -26.77 -5.76
CA PRO A 72 -15.96 -25.42 -5.25
C PRO A 72 -14.84 -24.65 -5.96
N SER A 73 -15.18 -23.48 -6.49
CA SER A 73 -14.24 -22.55 -7.12
C SER A 73 -12.96 -22.50 -6.28
N ARG A 74 -11.85 -22.94 -6.88
CA ARG A 74 -10.52 -22.88 -6.29
C ARG A 74 -10.33 -21.42 -5.85
N ARG A 75 -10.34 -21.14 -4.54
CA ARG A 75 -9.71 -19.91 -4.05
C ARG A 75 -8.34 -19.91 -4.69
N GLN A 76 -8.02 -18.92 -5.52
CA GLN A 76 -6.65 -18.80 -6.00
C GLN A 76 -5.79 -18.69 -4.74
N ASP A 77 -5.00 -19.73 -4.47
CA ASP A 77 -4.08 -19.71 -3.35
C ASP A 77 -3.15 -18.52 -3.58
N LEU A 78 -3.17 -17.55 -2.67
CA LEU A 78 -2.34 -16.35 -2.77
C LEU A 78 -0.88 -16.80 -2.86
N ASN A 79 -0.16 -16.35 -3.89
CA ASN A 79 1.27 -16.62 -4.00
C ASN A 79 2.01 -15.81 -2.94
N THR A 80 2.57 -16.48 -1.95
CA THR A 80 3.34 -15.89 -0.84
C THR A 80 4.84 -16.19 -0.95
N SER A 81 5.32 -16.49 -2.16
CA SER A 81 6.75 -16.62 -2.42
C SER A 81 7.46 -15.32 -2.04
N PRO A 82 8.74 -15.37 -1.64
CA PRO A 82 9.44 -14.14 -1.27
C PRO A 82 9.43 -13.08 -2.38
N THR A 83 9.17 -11.82 -2.00
CA THR A 83 9.36 -10.66 -2.88
C THR A 83 10.84 -10.60 -3.27
N PRO A 84 11.15 -10.42 -4.56
CA PRO A 84 12.52 -10.24 -5.03
C PRO A 84 13.23 -9.07 -4.32
N ALA A 85 14.55 -9.18 -4.16
CA ALA A 85 15.34 -8.09 -3.60
C ALA A 85 15.28 -6.84 -4.50
N PRO A 86 15.46 -5.63 -3.92
CA PRO A 86 15.59 -4.42 -4.72
C PRO A 86 16.71 -4.54 -5.75
N THR A 87 16.48 -3.98 -6.93
CA THR A 87 17.46 -3.96 -8.01
C THR A 87 18.20 -2.63 -8.02
N GLY A 88 19.48 -2.63 -8.40
CA GLY A 88 20.27 -1.40 -8.57
C GLY A 88 20.52 -0.58 -7.28
N PRO A 89 21.21 0.57 -7.38
CA PRO A 89 21.39 1.50 -6.27
C PRO A 89 20.16 2.37 -6.05
N LYS A 90 19.88 2.77 -4.80
CA LYS A 90 18.81 3.74 -4.47
C LYS A 90 18.97 5.05 -5.25
N SER A 91 17.85 5.61 -5.71
CA SER A 91 17.80 6.89 -6.41
C SER A 91 16.58 7.71 -6.00
N PRO A 92 16.70 9.04 -5.80
CA PRO A 92 15.53 9.90 -5.60
C PRO A 92 14.52 9.82 -6.75
N ASN A 93 14.96 9.52 -7.97
CA ASN A 93 14.09 9.40 -9.13
C ASN A 93 13.22 8.13 -9.14
N THR A 94 13.46 7.20 -8.22
CA THR A 94 12.71 5.93 -8.10
C THR A 94 12.25 5.70 -6.66
N THR A 95 12.34 6.72 -5.80
CA THR A 95 11.92 6.62 -4.41
C THR A 95 10.54 7.23 -4.25
N VAL A 96 9.59 6.46 -3.73
CA VAL A 96 8.25 6.95 -3.37
C VAL A 96 8.15 7.26 -1.88
N HIS A 97 7.18 8.09 -1.50
CA HIS A 97 6.92 8.44 -0.11
C HIS A 97 5.45 8.78 0.11
N ILE A 98 4.98 8.62 1.35
CA ILE A 98 3.65 9.03 1.77
C ILE A 98 3.80 9.78 3.10
N THR A 99 3.59 11.09 3.06
CA THR A 99 3.56 11.93 4.27
C THR A 99 2.11 12.25 4.66
N ASN A 100 1.31 12.66 3.68
CA ASN A 100 -0.14 12.90 3.80
C ASN A 100 -0.77 12.99 2.39
N SER A 101 -2.08 13.21 2.29
CA SER A 101 -2.81 13.26 1.01
C SER A 101 -2.42 14.42 0.09
N SER A 102 -1.63 15.39 0.57
CA SER A 102 -1.08 16.49 -0.22
C SER A 102 0.43 16.40 -0.43
N ASN A 103 1.12 15.47 0.23
CA ASN A 103 2.57 15.27 0.17
C ASN A 103 2.88 13.77 0.05
N PHE A 104 3.02 13.31 -1.18
CA PHE A 104 3.36 11.95 -1.55
C PHE A 104 4.04 11.90 -2.92
N ALA A 105 4.56 10.74 -3.27
CA ALA A 105 5.15 10.44 -4.56
C ALA A 105 4.63 9.11 -5.10
N LEU A 106 4.45 9.04 -6.42
CA LEU A 106 4.08 7.84 -7.16
C LEU A 106 5.12 7.56 -8.24
N LEU A 107 5.36 6.29 -8.55
CA LEU A 107 6.08 5.89 -9.75
C LEU A 107 5.13 5.95 -10.94
N MET A 108 5.55 6.64 -12.00
CA MET A 108 4.72 6.72 -13.20
C MET A 108 5.57 6.48 -14.45
N PRO A 109 4.96 5.99 -15.55
CA PRO A 109 5.60 5.92 -16.85
C PRO A 109 6.27 7.26 -17.21
N ARG A 110 7.57 7.23 -17.51
CA ARG A 110 8.27 8.42 -18.01
C ARG A 110 7.70 8.89 -19.35
N ASN A 111 7.30 7.94 -20.19
CA ASN A 111 6.64 8.18 -21.46
C ASN A 111 5.20 7.73 -21.30
N SER A 112 4.28 8.68 -21.27
CA SER A 112 2.90 8.44 -20.86
C SER A 112 2.00 7.92 -21.98
N ASP A 113 2.53 7.81 -23.20
CA ASP A 113 1.94 7.10 -24.33
C ASP A 113 2.10 5.58 -24.23
N LYS A 114 2.94 5.09 -23.33
CA LYS A 114 3.12 3.66 -23.05
C LYS A 114 2.15 3.18 -21.98
N PRO A 115 1.63 1.93 -22.09
CA PRO A 115 0.91 1.29 -21.00
C PRO A 115 1.77 1.18 -19.73
N VAL A 116 1.15 1.33 -18.56
CA VAL A 116 1.80 1.24 -17.24
C VAL A 116 2.57 -0.08 -17.11
N SER A 117 1.95 -1.20 -17.47
CA SER A 117 2.57 -2.53 -17.47
C SER A 117 3.84 -2.66 -18.31
N SER A 118 4.02 -1.80 -19.34
CA SER A 118 5.23 -1.80 -20.18
C SER A 118 6.33 -0.88 -19.65
N SER A 119 6.03 -0.11 -18.60
CA SER A 119 6.91 0.92 -18.03
C SER A 119 7.56 0.53 -16.71
N GLU A 120 7.39 -0.70 -16.24
CA GLU A 120 7.96 -1.22 -14.99
C GLU A 120 9.47 -0.92 -14.88
N ASN A 121 10.21 -1.00 -15.98
CA ASN A 121 11.67 -0.81 -16.00
C ASN A 121 12.12 0.66 -16.09
N ASP A 122 11.26 1.58 -16.56
CA ASP A 122 11.62 2.97 -16.88
C ASP A 122 10.77 4.04 -16.17
N ALA A 123 9.91 3.63 -15.23
CA ALA A 123 9.13 4.53 -14.39
C ALA A 123 10.02 5.44 -13.53
N VAL A 124 9.49 6.64 -13.24
CA VAL A 124 10.15 7.63 -12.39
C VAL A 124 9.17 8.19 -11.37
N ALA A 125 9.69 8.68 -10.25
CA ALA A 125 8.91 9.27 -9.18
C ALA A 125 8.40 10.66 -9.58
N TYR A 126 7.09 10.84 -9.50
CA TYR A 126 6.37 12.10 -9.60
C TYR A 126 5.79 12.46 -8.24
N CYS A 127 6.01 13.69 -7.80
CA CYS A 127 5.60 14.09 -6.46
C CYS A 127 4.50 15.13 -6.49
N SER A 128 3.62 15.06 -5.50
CA SER A 128 2.56 16.04 -5.32
C SER A 128 3.17 17.43 -5.06
N SER A 129 2.39 18.47 -5.38
CA SER A 129 2.76 19.86 -5.16
C SER A 129 3.23 20.09 -3.72
N GLY A 130 4.48 20.54 -3.54
CA GLY A 130 5.08 20.78 -2.22
C GLY A 130 6.12 19.76 -1.77
N SER A 131 6.35 18.71 -2.57
CA SER A 131 7.43 17.73 -2.37
C SER A 131 8.65 18.02 -3.27
N SER A 132 9.84 17.61 -2.84
CA SER A 132 11.09 17.82 -3.60
C SER A 132 11.46 16.59 -4.42
N CYS A 133 11.02 16.54 -5.68
CA CYS A 133 11.37 15.49 -6.64
C CYS A 133 11.71 16.09 -8.00
N ALA A 134 12.35 15.31 -8.86
CA ALA A 134 12.71 15.76 -10.21
C ALA A 134 11.47 16.05 -11.09
N TYR A 135 10.36 15.37 -10.81
CA TYR A 135 9.09 15.51 -11.54
C TYR A 135 7.94 15.78 -10.56
N THR A 136 7.01 16.62 -11.00
CA THR A 136 5.81 16.99 -10.24
C THR A 136 4.59 16.35 -10.90
N LEU A 137 3.69 15.79 -10.09
CA LEU A 137 2.38 15.31 -10.56
C LEU A 137 1.66 16.47 -11.26
N PRO A 138 1.19 16.29 -12.51
CA PRO A 138 0.45 17.33 -13.20
C PRO A 138 -0.79 17.79 -12.42
N ASN A 139 -1.08 19.08 -12.51
CA ASN A 139 -2.25 19.62 -11.83
C ASN A 139 -3.54 18.93 -12.33
N GLY A 140 -4.41 18.57 -11.39
CA GLY A 140 -5.65 17.85 -11.66
C GLY A 140 -5.48 16.38 -12.01
N LEU A 141 -4.26 15.83 -12.05
CA LEU A 141 -4.06 14.38 -12.22
C LEU A 141 -4.67 13.63 -11.05
N ILE A 142 -4.40 14.07 -9.82
CA ILE A 142 -5.00 13.48 -8.61
C ILE A 142 -6.29 14.23 -8.33
N THR A 143 -7.41 13.53 -8.40
CA THR A 143 -8.75 14.09 -8.19
C THR A 143 -9.24 13.88 -6.77
N ALA A 144 -8.79 12.80 -6.11
CA ALA A 144 -9.03 12.52 -4.71
C ALA A 144 -7.96 11.58 -4.15
N ALA A 145 -7.59 11.72 -2.88
CA ALA A 145 -6.64 10.82 -2.23
C ALA A 145 -6.87 10.75 -0.71
N GLU A 146 -6.70 9.56 -0.14
CA GLU A 146 -6.80 9.29 1.30
C GLU A 146 -5.55 8.54 1.77
N VAL A 147 -5.00 8.95 2.91
CA VAL A 147 -3.89 8.25 3.56
C VAL A 147 -4.39 7.44 4.74
N TYR A 148 -3.96 6.19 4.83
CA TYR A 148 -4.18 5.31 5.98
C TYR A 148 -2.84 4.78 6.49
N ASN A 149 -2.67 4.73 7.81
CA ASN A 149 -1.42 4.33 8.44
C ASN A 149 -1.72 3.33 9.57
N VAL A 150 -1.00 2.21 9.55
CA VAL A 150 -0.90 1.26 10.66
C VAL A 150 0.50 1.39 11.24
N GLU A 151 0.58 1.99 12.44
CA GLU A 151 1.84 2.35 13.07
C GLU A 151 2.83 1.18 13.10
N GLY A 152 4.07 1.45 12.68
CA GLY A 152 5.15 0.45 12.62
C GLY A 152 4.97 -0.66 11.59
N THR A 153 3.85 -0.70 10.85
CA THR A 153 3.54 -1.79 9.91
C THR A 153 3.55 -1.30 8.47
N TYR A 154 2.65 -0.39 8.10
CA TYR A 154 2.61 0.18 6.77
C TYR A 154 1.93 1.55 6.74
N VAL A 155 2.25 2.33 5.72
CA VAL A 155 1.49 3.51 5.31
C VAL A 155 1.01 3.30 3.88
N GLN A 156 -0.22 3.72 3.58
CA GLN A 156 -0.79 3.65 2.24
C GLN A 156 -1.47 4.94 1.84
N ILE A 157 -1.56 5.14 0.54
CA ILE A 157 -2.40 6.15 -0.09
C ILE A 157 -3.23 5.48 -1.20
N THR A 158 -4.52 5.74 -1.22
CA THR A 158 -5.44 5.28 -2.27
C THR A 158 -6.22 6.46 -2.80
N GLY A 159 -6.56 6.46 -4.08
CA GLY A 159 -7.24 7.61 -4.65
C GLY A 159 -7.67 7.46 -6.09
N CYS A 160 -8.39 8.48 -6.54
CA CYS A 160 -8.84 8.62 -7.91
C CYS A 160 -7.91 9.57 -8.67
N MET A 161 -7.77 9.32 -9.97
CA MET A 161 -6.95 10.11 -10.87
C MET A 161 -7.64 10.35 -12.22
N ASP A 162 -7.27 11.46 -12.87
CA ASP A 162 -7.61 11.76 -14.25
C ASP A 162 -6.41 11.43 -15.17
N PRO A 163 -6.36 10.24 -15.78
CA PRO A 163 -5.23 9.80 -16.60
C PRO A 163 -4.97 10.70 -17.82
N SER A 164 -5.97 11.48 -18.26
CA SER A 164 -5.81 12.41 -19.39
C SER A 164 -4.79 13.51 -19.10
N LYS A 165 -4.55 13.84 -17.82
CA LYS A 165 -3.55 14.85 -17.40
C LYS A 165 -2.12 14.44 -17.67
N MET A 166 -1.90 13.16 -17.95
CA MET A 166 -0.62 12.67 -18.47
C MET A 166 -0.74 12.07 -19.86
N SER A 167 -1.87 12.16 -20.57
CA SER A 167 -2.06 11.45 -21.85
C SER A 167 -1.99 9.91 -21.74
N MET A 168 -2.27 9.37 -20.54
CA MET A 168 -2.42 7.92 -20.36
C MET A 168 -3.70 7.44 -21.05
N SER A 169 -3.64 6.28 -21.68
CA SER A 169 -4.79 5.68 -22.36
C SER A 169 -5.87 5.27 -21.36
N SER A 170 -7.12 5.67 -21.59
CA SER A 170 -8.28 5.16 -20.82
C SER A 170 -8.60 3.67 -21.08
N LYS A 171 -7.85 3.02 -21.97
CA LYS A 171 -7.92 1.57 -22.24
C LYS A 171 -6.78 0.79 -21.59
N ASP A 172 -5.89 1.47 -20.87
CA ASP A 172 -4.81 0.81 -20.15
C ASP A 172 -5.33 0.35 -18.80
N ASP A 173 -5.43 -0.97 -18.63
CA ASP A 173 -5.87 -1.59 -17.38
C ASP A 173 -4.85 -1.46 -16.25
N GLY A 174 -3.65 -0.97 -16.57
CA GLY A 174 -2.66 -0.60 -15.57
C GLY A 174 -1.48 -1.56 -15.47
N GLY A 175 -0.79 -1.47 -14.33
CA GLY A 175 0.37 -2.28 -14.00
C GLY A 175 0.82 -2.03 -12.58
N GLN A 176 1.79 -2.83 -12.13
CA GLN A 176 2.35 -2.74 -10.78
C GLN A 176 3.80 -2.24 -10.82
N PHE A 177 4.13 -1.36 -9.88
CA PHE A 177 5.51 -1.09 -9.49
C PHE A 177 5.74 -1.64 -8.08
N ASP A 178 6.92 -2.17 -7.85
CA ASP A 178 7.29 -2.77 -6.57
C ASP A 178 8.79 -2.57 -6.29
N VAL A 179 9.27 -3.18 -5.22
CA VAL A 179 10.69 -3.08 -4.84
C VAL A 179 11.63 -3.62 -5.92
N ARG A 180 11.17 -4.52 -6.81
CA ARG A 180 12.00 -5.08 -7.87
C ARG A 180 12.19 -4.11 -9.02
N TYR A 181 11.17 -3.34 -9.40
CA TYR A 181 11.22 -2.45 -10.56
C TYR A 181 10.46 -1.14 -10.35
N PRO A 182 11.02 0.01 -10.83
CA PRO A 182 12.25 0.16 -11.62
C PRO A 182 13.55 -0.02 -10.82
N ASN A 183 14.70 -0.02 -11.50
CA ASN A 183 16.00 -0.11 -10.81
C ASN A 183 16.16 1.02 -9.77
N GLY A 184 16.43 0.64 -8.53
CA GLY A 184 16.58 1.53 -7.38
C GLY A 184 15.25 1.88 -6.71
N ALA A 185 14.16 1.19 -7.04
CA ALA A 185 12.85 1.41 -6.46
C ALA A 185 12.82 1.10 -4.96
N GLN A 186 12.23 2.01 -4.20
CA GLN A 186 12.02 1.84 -2.77
C GLN A 186 10.94 2.81 -2.28
N CYS A 187 10.40 2.55 -1.09
CA CYS A 187 9.65 3.55 -0.36
C CYS A 187 10.48 4.14 0.79
N ALA A 188 10.31 5.43 1.06
CA ALA A 188 10.97 6.11 2.18
C ALA A 188 10.58 5.53 3.55
N PHE A 189 9.36 5.00 3.68
CA PHE A 189 8.91 4.29 4.89
C PHE A 189 9.54 2.90 4.95
N GLY A 190 10.10 2.52 6.11
CA GLY A 190 10.87 1.28 6.28
C GLY A 190 12.32 1.35 5.76
N GLY A 191 12.62 2.31 4.88
CA GLY A 191 13.96 2.52 4.32
C GLY A 191 14.29 1.59 3.15
N TYR A 192 15.56 1.55 2.76
CA TYR A 192 16.01 0.77 1.61
C TYR A 192 15.90 -0.74 1.90
N GLY A 193 15.27 -1.48 0.98
CA GLY A 193 14.99 -2.92 1.15
C GLY A 193 13.61 -3.22 1.74
N ALA A 194 12.92 -2.20 2.27
CA ALA A 194 11.53 -2.34 2.66
C ALA A 194 10.63 -2.59 1.43
N SER A 195 9.59 -3.39 1.60
CA SER A 195 8.68 -3.75 0.51
C SER A 195 7.63 -2.66 0.27
N PHE A 196 7.22 -2.48 -0.98
CA PHE A 196 6.08 -1.66 -1.34
C PHE A 196 5.39 -2.27 -2.56
N ILE A 197 4.13 -1.93 -2.73
CA ILE A 197 3.35 -2.21 -3.94
C ILE A 197 2.64 -0.92 -4.35
N GLU A 198 2.73 -0.60 -5.63
CA GLU A 198 2.02 0.51 -6.26
C GLU A 198 1.32 0.00 -7.50
N GLN A 199 0.06 0.39 -7.71
CA GLN A 199 -0.64 0.15 -8.96
C GLN A 199 -1.26 1.44 -9.48
N LEU A 200 -1.12 1.65 -10.78
CA LEU A 200 -1.83 2.68 -11.52
C LEU A 200 -2.81 1.97 -12.46
N GLU A 201 -4.07 2.37 -12.43
CA GLU A 201 -5.12 1.80 -13.29
C GLU A 201 -5.82 2.92 -14.07
N PRO A 202 -5.25 3.35 -15.22
CA PRO A 202 -5.83 4.40 -16.04
C PRO A 202 -7.28 4.13 -16.49
N SER A 203 -7.63 2.89 -16.88
CA SER A 203 -8.98 2.56 -17.33
C SER A 203 -10.05 2.71 -16.23
N ALA A 204 -9.66 2.49 -14.98
CA ALA A 204 -10.51 2.68 -13.81
C ALA A 204 -10.36 4.07 -13.15
N GLY A 205 -9.41 4.90 -13.62
CA GLY A 205 -9.15 6.22 -13.05
C GLY A 205 -8.73 6.18 -11.58
N ARG A 206 -7.93 5.19 -11.18
CA ARG A 206 -7.47 5.02 -9.78
C ARG A 206 -6.00 4.68 -9.65
N PHE A 207 -5.46 4.94 -8.47
CA PHE A 207 -4.13 4.54 -8.06
C PHE A 207 -4.13 4.06 -6.61
N CYS A 208 -3.09 3.31 -6.26
CA CYS A 208 -2.84 2.90 -4.89
C CYS A 208 -1.35 2.65 -4.67
N LEU A 209 -0.85 3.04 -3.50
CA LEU A 209 0.51 2.78 -3.05
C LEU A 209 0.47 2.36 -1.59
N ARG A 210 1.18 1.30 -1.23
CA ARG A 210 1.40 0.90 0.16
C ARG A 210 2.88 0.63 0.36
N CYS A 211 3.45 1.28 1.37
CA CYS A 211 4.81 1.08 1.83
C CYS A 211 4.80 0.32 3.15
N CYS A 212 5.47 -0.82 3.20
CA CYS A 212 5.58 -1.65 4.39
C CYS A 212 6.90 -1.43 5.11
N ALA A 213 6.94 -1.63 6.43
CA ALA A 213 8.13 -1.39 7.23
C ALA A 213 9.20 -2.47 7.02
N SER A 214 8.79 -3.67 6.64
CA SER A 214 9.67 -4.83 6.49
C SER A 214 9.95 -5.18 5.03
N ALA A 215 11.14 -5.70 4.78
CA ALA A 215 11.44 -6.41 3.55
C ALA A 215 10.54 -7.65 3.45
N ASN A 216 10.11 -8.00 2.23
CA ASN A 216 9.35 -9.23 1.97
C ASN A 216 8.05 -9.39 2.80
N ASP A 217 7.28 -8.32 2.99
CA ASP A 217 6.00 -8.40 3.71
C ASP A 217 4.89 -8.97 2.80
N GLN A 218 4.80 -10.31 2.73
CA GLN A 218 3.78 -11.01 1.92
C GLN A 218 2.35 -10.88 2.47
N ASN A 219 2.17 -10.31 3.65
CA ASN A 219 0.85 -10.11 4.24
C ASN A 219 0.28 -8.74 3.84
N ASN A 220 1.11 -7.70 3.87
CA ASN A 220 0.67 -6.32 3.64
C ASN A 220 1.11 -5.77 2.28
N CYS A 221 2.28 -6.17 1.76
CA CYS A 221 2.87 -5.71 0.49
C CYS A 221 3.25 -6.89 -0.42
N ASN A 222 2.29 -7.78 -0.68
CA ASN A 222 2.49 -8.91 -1.59
C ASN A 222 2.57 -8.45 -3.05
N SER A 223 3.74 -8.57 -3.68
CA SER A 223 3.96 -8.17 -5.07
C SER A 223 3.63 -9.22 -6.12
N HIS A 224 3.06 -10.37 -5.74
CA HIS A 224 2.59 -11.39 -6.67
C HIS A 224 1.12 -11.21 -7.08
N GLN A 225 0.50 -10.09 -6.70
CA GLN A 225 -0.88 -9.70 -7.04
C GLN A 225 -0.92 -8.60 -8.11
N ASP A 226 0.03 -8.64 -9.05
CA ASP A 226 0.25 -7.65 -10.11
C ASP A 226 -1.00 -7.39 -10.98
N ARG A 227 -1.87 -8.39 -11.17
CA ARG A 227 -3.11 -8.29 -11.95
C ARG A 227 -4.40 -8.20 -11.13
N ALA A 228 -4.30 -8.23 -9.80
CA ALA A 228 -5.48 -8.23 -8.94
C ALA A 228 -6.16 -6.85 -8.87
N GLY A 229 -5.38 -5.80 -9.18
CA GLY A 229 -5.81 -4.41 -9.11
C GLY A 229 -5.86 -3.86 -7.69
N CYS A 230 -5.98 -2.53 -7.61
CA CYS A 230 -5.89 -1.72 -6.42
C CYS A 230 -6.88 -2.13 -5.35
N LEU A 231 -8.14 -2.39 -5.72
CA LEU A 231 -9.18 -2.80 -4.78
C LEU A 231 -8.82 -4.10 -4.03
N ALA A 232 -8.10 -5.01 -4.69
CA ALA A 232 -7.68 -6.27 -4.11
C ALA A 232 -6.32 -6.18 -3.41
N ALA A 233 -5.32 -5.54 -4.04
CA ALA A 233 -3.96 -5.45 -3.53
C ALA A 233 -3.84 -4.49 -2.33
N ILE A 234 -4.54 -3.35 -2.39
CA ILE A 234 -4.51 -2.31 -1.37
C ILE A 234 -5.95 -1.84 -1.08
N PRO A 235 -6.73 -2.60 -0.29
CA PRO A 235 -8.03 -2.12 0.16
C PRO A 235 -7.92 -0.74 0.83
N GLY A 236 -8.83 0.17 0.48
CA GLY A 236 -8.77 1.58 0.90
C GLY A 236 -9.97 2.38 0.45
N LYS A 237 -9.83 3.72 0.42
CA LYS A 237 -10.89 4.64 0.00
C LYS A 237 -10.74 4.95 -1.50
N TYR A 238 -11.79 4.61 -2.25
CA TYR A 238 -11.94 4.83 -3.71
C TYR A 238 -13.25 5.52 -4.08
N ASP A 239 -14.02 5.91 -3.07
CA ASP A 239 -15.27 6.67 -3.21
C ASP A 239 -15.17 7.93 -2.36
N PHE A 240 -15.35 9.08 -2.98
CA PHE A 240 -15.18 10.41 -2.39
C PHE A 240 -16.42 11.26 -2.70
N PRO A 241 -17.59 10.91 -2.12
CA PRO A 241 -18.84 11.61 -2.39
C PRO A 241 -18.78 13.09 -1.99
N GLU A 242 -17.97 13.46 -1.01
CA GLU A 242 -17.72 14.84 -0.60
C GLU A 242 -17.05 15.69 -1.69
N LEU A 243 -16.37 15.06 -2.64
CA LEU A 243 -15.75 15.68 -3.81
C LEU A 243 -16.54 15.43 -5.11
N GLY A 244 -17.59 14.60 -5.06
CA GLY A 244 -18.31 14.14 -6.24
C GLY A 244 -17.47 13.24 -7.16
N VAL A 245 -16.47 12.54 -6.61
CA VAL A 245 -15.53 11.69 -7.36
C VAL A 245 -15.62 10.25 -6.87
N THR A 246 -15.67 9.29 -7.79
CA THR A 246 -15.66 7.86 -7.47
C THR A 246 -14.84 7.08 -8.50
N CYS A 247 -14.09 6.08 -8.03
CA CYS A 247 -13.29 5.18 -8.84
C CYS A 247 -13.30 3.75 -8.26
N ASN A 248 -14.37 3.39 -7.54
CA ASN A 248 -14.56 2.08 -6.92
C ASN A 248 -15.31 1.06 -7.83
N ASN A 249 -15.39 1.37 -9.12
CA ASN A 249 -16.13 0.61 -10.13
C ASN A 249 -15.32 -0.55 -10.73
#